data_AF-A0A958KTP0-F1
#
_entry.id   AF-A0A958KTP0-F1
#
_cell.length_a   1.000
_cell.length_b   1.000
_cell.length_c   1.000
_cell.angle_alpha   90.00
_cell.angle_beta   90.00
_cell.angle_gamma   90.00
#
_symmetry.space_group_name_H-M   'P 1'
#
loop_
_entity.id
_entity.type
_entity.pdbx_description
1 polymer ?
#
loop_
_entity_poly.entity_id
_entity_poly.type
_entity_poly.pdbx_seq_one_letter_code
_entity_poly.pdbx_strand_id
1 'polypeptide(L)' 'MLVLGLDLETSGLNPKTDKIIEIGVVLWCTASHRPIQVYSDLIAWPDLTVSEEVTQITGITTEDTAKFGVDIKLAL' A
#
# COMPACT_ATOMS: atom_id res chain seq x y z
N MET A 1 14.90 6.86 19.47
CA MET A 1 13.71 6.01 19.35
C MET A 1 13.47 5.74 17.88
N LEU A 2 12.95 4.57 17.54
CA LEU A 2 12.47 4.27 16.20
C LEU A 2 10.95 4.37 16.20
N VAL A 3 10.37 4.99 15.18
CA VAL A 3 8.93 5.10 14.95
C VAL A 3 8.60 4.45 13.62
N LEU A 4 7.62 3.55 13.60
CA LEU A 4 7.11 2.95 12.38
C LEU A 4 5.91 3.77 11.90
N GLY A 5 6.07 4.47 10.78
CA GLY A 5 4.95 5.03 10.02
C GLY A 5 4.43 3.96 9.07
N LEU A 6 3.12 3.76 9.05
CA LEU A 6 2.42 2.82 8.16
C LEU A 6 1.23 3.57 7.57
N ASP A 7 1.05 3.42 6.27
CA ASP A 7 -0.10 3.92 5.53
C ASP A 7 -0.56 2.87 4.51
N LEU A 8 -1.84 2.88 4.17
CA LEU A 8 -2.47 1.88 3.30
C LEU A 8 -3.35 2.57 2.28
N GLU A 9 -3.19 2.20 1.01
CA GLU A 9 -4.20 2.46 -0.01
C GLU A 9 -5.09 1.24 -0.17
N THR A 10 -6.38 1.47 -0.42
CA THR A 10 -7.39 0.40 -0.41
C THR A 10 -8.32 0.50 -1.61
N SER A 11 -8.88 -0.64 -2.03
CA SER A 11 -9.88 -0.70 -3.10
C SER A 11 -11.25 -0.13 -2.70
N GLY A 12 -11.39 0.43 -1.49
CA GLY A 12 -12.62 0.94 -0.91
C GLY A 12 -12.54 1.10 0.62
N LEU A 13 -13.59 1.66 1.23
CA LEU A 13 -13.58 2.08 2.64
C LEU A 13 -14.05 1.01 3.65
N ASN A 14 -14.49 -0.16 3.18
CA ASN A 14 -15.01 -1.22 4.03
C ASN A 14 -13.94 -2.30 4.29
N PRO A 15 -13.32 -2.35 5.48
CA PRO A 15 -12.24 -3.28 5.77
C PRO A 15 -12.66 -4.76 5.79
N LYS A 16 -13.96 -5.06 5.76
CA LYS A 16 -14.46 -6.45 5.69
C LYS A 16 -14.49 -6.99 4.26
N THR A 17 -14.63 -6.12 3.27
CA THR A 17 -14.85 -6.51 1.87
C THR A 17 -13.74 -6.04 0.95
N ASP A 18 -13.22 -4.85 1.21
CA ASP A 18 -12.23 -4.19 0.36
C ASP A 18 -10.82 -4.68 0.69
N LYS A 19 -9.92 -4.51 -0.28
CA LYS A 19 -8.56 -5.04 -0.22
C LYS A 19 -7.55 -3.91 -0.10
N ILE A 20 -6.46 -4.16 0.59
CA ILE A 20 -5.28 -3.29 0.55
C ILE A 20 -4.65 -3.40 -0.83
N ILE A 21 -4.41 -2.29 -1.51
CA ILE A 21 -3.80 -2.24 -2.85
C ILE A 21 -2.40 -1.63 -2.85
N GLU A 22 -1.99 -0.95 -1.77
CA GLU A 22 -0.61 -0.52 -1.50
C GLU A 22 -0.33 -0.59 0.01
N ILE A 23 0.92 -0.92 0.36
CA ILE A 23 1.44 -0.77 1.73
C ILE A 23 2.64 0.18 1.70
N GLY A 24 2.51 1.34 2.35
CA GLY A 24 3.58 2.31 2.55
C GLY A 24 4.13 2.26 3.98
N VAL A 25 5.44 2.08 4.14
CA VAL A 25 6.09 1.99 5.45
C VAL A 25 7.34 2.87 5.51
N VAL A 26 7.50 3.58 6.63
CA VAL A 26 8.73 4.30 6.95
C VAL A 26 9.20 3.95 8.36
N LEU A 27 10.45 3.56 8.49
CA LEU A 27 11.12 3.47 9.78
C LEU A 27 11.86 4.80 10.03
N TRP A 28 11.36 5.60 10.97
CA TRP A 28 11.90 6.90 11.30
C TRP A 28 12.78 6.84 12.56
N CYS A 29 14.01 7.35 12.48
CA CYS A 29 14.87 7.49 13.65
C CYS A 29 14.77 8.90 14.23
N THR A 30 14.23 9.01 15.46
CA THR A 30 14.02 10.31 16.11
C THR A 30 15.32 10.99 16.53
N ALA A 31 16.38 10.22 16.81
CA ALA A 31 17.66 10.80 17.24
C ALA A 31 18.38 11.49 16.08
N SER A 32 18.28 10.94 14.86
CA SER A 32 18.88 11.49 13.66
C SER A 32 17.92 12.31 12.81
N HIS A 33 16.65 12.44 13.22
CA HIS A 33 15.61 13.19 12.52
C HIS A 33 15.48 12.85 11.02
N ARG A 34 15.51 11.56 10.67
CA ARG A 34 15.45 11.10 9.28
C ARG A 34 14.83 9.71 9.14
N PRO A 35 14.27 9.36 7.95
CA PRO A 35 13.93 7.98 7.66
C PRO A 35 15.22 7.17 7.52
N ILE A 36 15.21 5.95 8.06
CA ILE A 36 16.34 5.01 7.95
C ILE A 36 16.01 3.83 7.04
N GLN A 37 14.71 3.57 6.81
CA GLN A 37 14.23 2.61 5.82
C GLN A 37 12.85 3.04 5.33
N VAL A 38 12.59 2.84 4.05
CA VAL A 38 11.30 3.06 3.40
C VAL A 38 10.96 1.80 2.61
N TYR A 39 9.70 1.40 2.65
CA TYR A 39 9.15 0.30 1.88
C TYR A 39 7.80 0.75 1.31
N SER A 40 7.54 0.44 0.05
CA SER A 40 6.31 0.80 -0.65
C SER A 40 6.13 -0.21 -1.76
N ASP A 41 5.08 -1.03 -1.66
CA ASP A 41 4.75 -2.04 -2.65
C ASP A 41 3.24 -2.04 -2.91
N LEU A 42 2.89 -2.19 -4.19
CA LEU A 42 1.53 -2.49 -4.59
C LEU A 42 1.21 -3.95 -4.25
N ILE A 43 -0.06 -4.22 -3.98
CA ILE A 43 -0.52 -5.57 -3.63
C ILE A 43 -1.38 -6.12 -4.76
N ALA A 44 -0.96 -7.27 -5.30
CA ALA A 44 -1.72 -7.99 -6.31
C ALA A 44 -2.75 -8.90 -5.65
N TRP A 45 -4.00 -8.79 -6.08
CA TRP A 45 -5.07 -9.69 -5.70
C TRP A 45 -5.66 -10.35 -6.95
N PRO A 46 -5.91 -11.68 -6.92
CA PRO A 46 -6.66 -12.31 -7.99
C PRO A 46 -8.08 -11.73 -8.02
N ASP A 47 -8.56 -11.45 -9.22
CA ASP A 47 -9.93 -10.98 -9.51
C ASP A 47 -10.32 -9.64 -8.88
N LEU A 48 -9.35 -8.79 -8.50
CA LEU A 48 -9.62 -7.43 -8.05
C LEU A 48 -9.66 -6.46 -9.24
N THR A 49 -10.73 -5.67 -9.31
CA THR A 49 -10.79 -4.48 -10.17
C THR A 49 -10.85 -3.24 -9.28
N VAL A 50 -9.88 -2.35 -9.45
CA VAL A 50 -9.88 -1.02 -8.83
C VAL A 50 -10.89 -0.14 -9.57
N SER A 51 -11.82 0.48 -8.85
CA SER A 51 -12.84 1.34 -9.43
C SER A 51 -12.25 2.67 -9.90
N GLU A 52 -12.89 3.32 -10.87
CA GLU A 52 -12.46 4.64 -11.35
C GLU A 52 -12.41 5.69 -10.22
N GLU A 53 -13.35 5.65 -9.29
CA GLU A 53 -13.37 6.56 -8.13
C GLU A 53 -12.13 6.36 -7.24
N VAL A 54 -11.77 5.10 -6.96
CA VAL A 54 -10.56 4.79 -6.18
C VAL A 54 -9.30 5.16 -6.95
N THR A 55 -9.26 4.88 -8.25
CA THR A 55 -8.15 5.30 -9.12
C THR A 55 -7.97 6.82 -9.12
N GLN A 56 -9.05 7.61 -9.14
CA GLN A 56 -8.96 9.07 -9.10
C GLN A 56 -8.43 9.64 -7.78
N ILE A 57 -8.66 8.93 -6.68
CA ILE A 57 -8.19 9.32 -5.34
C ILE A 57 -6.74 8.89 -5.13
N THR A 58 -6.43 7.63 -5.46
CA THR A 58 -5.14 6.99 -5.13
C THR A 58 -4.11 7.11 -6.26
N GLY A 59 -4.57 7.27 -7.50
CA GLY A 59 -3.74 7.18 -8.70
C GLY A 59 -3.38 5.75 -9.12
N ILE A 60 -3.86 4.73 -8.42
CA ILE A 60 -3.49 3.31 -8.65
C ILE A 60 -4.55 2.64 -9.52
N THR A 61 -4.14 2.07 -10.65
CA THR A 61 -5.04 1.33 -11.55
C THR A 61 -5.04 -0.17 -11.28
N THR A 62 -6.02 -0.88 -11.84
CA THR A 62 -6.03 -2.36 -11.83
C THR A 62 -4.76 -2.91 -12.50
N GLU A 63 -4.36 -2.30 -13.60
CA GLU A 63 -3.17 -2.69 -14.36
C GLU A 63 -1.88 -2.51 -13.55
N ASP A 64 -1.78 -1.46 -12.74
CA ASP A 64 -0.62 -1.23 -11.87
C ASP A 64 -0.49 -2.34 -10.83
N THR A 65 -1.59 -2.67 -10.13
CA THR A 65 -1.59 -3.76 -9.14
C THR A 65 -1.30 -5.12 -9.77
N ALA A 66 -1.79 -5.38 -10.99
CA ALA A 66 -1.54 -6.65 -11.68
C ALA A 66 -0.10 -6.77 -12.20
N LYS A 67 0.52 -5.66 -12.61
CA LYS A 67 1.84 -5.64 -13.24
C LYS A 67 2.99 -5.53 -12.24
N PHE A 68 2.80 -4.73 -11.20
CA PHE A 68 3.85 -4.39 -10.24
C PHE A 68 3.54 -4.87 -8.82
N GLY A 69 2.31 -5.33 -8.57
CA GLY A 69 1.93 -5.80 -7.26
C GLY A 69 2.58 -7.12 -6.88
N VAL A 70 2.86 -7.27 -5.60
CA VAL A 70 3.36 -8.51 -5.00
C VAL A 70 2.23 -9.25 -4.29
N ASP A 71 2.42 -10.56 -4.05
CA ASP A 71 1.53 -11.29 -3.16
C ASP A 71 1.63 -10.68 -1.75
N ILE A 72 0.50 -10.45 -1.09
CA ILE A 72 0.46 -9.84 0.24
C ILE A 72 1.31 -10.59 1.29
N LYS A 73 1.53 -11.89 1.11
CA LYS A 73 2.40 -12.70 1.99
C LYS A 73 3.88 -12.39 1.84
N LEU A 74 4.27 -11.72 0.75
CA LEU A 74 5.63 -11.24 0.52
C LEU A 74 5.79 -9.80 1.01
N ALA A 75 4.69 -9.06 1.17
CA ALA A 75 4.67 -7.69 1.67
C ALA A 75 4.57 -7.56 3.20
N LEU A 76 4.38 -8.69 3.90
CA LEU A 76 4.27 -8.82 5.36
C LEU A 76 5.24 -9.88 5.89
#